data_AF-A0A926AX32-F1
#
_entry.id   AF-A0A926AX32-F1
#
_cell.length_a   1.000
_cell.length_b   1.000
_cell.length_c   1.000
_cell.angle_alpha   90.00
_cell.angle_beta   90.00
_cell.angle_gamma   90.00
#
_symmetry.space_group_name_H-M   'P 1'
#
loop_
_entity.id
_entity.type
_entity.pdbx_description
1 polymer ?
#
loop_
_entity_poly.entity_id
_entity_poly.type
_entity_poly.pdbx_seq_one_letter_code
_entity_poly.pdbx_strand_id
1 'polypeptide(L)'
;MSLSSLEIEATFDGEVFRPVEPVSLSPDSRVRLVVLPEEPRQSPEETTHGEPNRRHHDLDKLFGTWSAEDLAEFEAATEWTRQIQPEDWQ
;
A
#
# COMPACT_ATOMS: atom_id res chain seq x y z
N MET A 1 -29.95 4.40 22.20
CA MET A 1 -29.88 5.50 21.21
C MET A 1 -28.94 5.04 20.11
N SER A 2 -29.45 4.74 18.91
CA SER A 2 -28.58 4.38 17.78
C SER A 2 -27.85 5.62 17.32
N LEU A 3 -26.52 5.60 17.41
CA LEU A 3 -25.68 6.56 16.72
C LEU A 3 -25.71 6.16 15.24
N SER A 4 -26.44 6.91 14.44
CA SER A 4 -26.42 6.74 12.99
C SER A 4 -25.04 7.17 12.49
N SER A 5 -24.17 6.22 12.17
CA SER A 5 -22.88 6.49 11.55
C SER A 5 -23.13 6.99 10.11
N LEU A 6 -22.63 8.18 9.78
CA LEU A 6 -22.60 8.67 8.41
C LEU A 6 -21.29 8.18 7.78
N GLU A 7 -21.39 7.34 6.75
CA GLU A 7 -20.24 6.93 5.95
C GLU A 7 -19.99 8.00 4.88
N ILE A 8 -18.76 8.53 4.83
CA ILE A 8 -18.35 9.57 3.89
C ILE A 8 -17.20 8.99 3.08
N GLU A 9 -17.37 8.93 1.77
CA GLU A 9 -16.29 8.57 0.85
C GLU A 9 -15.45 9.81 0.56
N ALA A 10 -14.13 9.67 0.61
CA ALA A 10 -13.19 10.76 0.40
C ALA A 10 -11.92 10.27 -0.29
N THR A 11 -11.36 11.11 -1.15
CA THR A 11 -10.05 10.89 -1.77
C THR A 11 -8.96 11.57 -0.95
N PHE A 12 -7.87 10.85 -0.68
CA PHE A 12 -6.69 11.43 -0.04
C PHE A 12 -5.74 11.98 -1.10
N ASP A 13 -5.43 13.28 -1.02
CA ASP A 13 -4.53 13.95 -1.98
C ASP A 13 -3.05 13.99 -1.54
N GLY A 14 -2.72 13.35 -0.42
CA GLY A 14 -1.39 13.37 0.20
C GLY A 14 -1.30 14.25 1.45
N GLU A 15 -2.24 15.19 1.64
CA GLU A 15 -2.27 16.07 2.80
C GLU A 15 -3.67 16.15 3.43
N VAL A 16 -4.72 16.08 2.62
CA VAL A 16 -6.12 16.30 3.01
C VAL A 16 -7.03 15.24 2.41
N PHE A 17 -8.01 14.79 3.20
CA PHE A 17 -9.13 13.99 2.70
C PHE A 17 -10.21 14.90 2.12
N ARG A 18 -10.43 14.81 0.81
CA ARG A 18 -11.47 15.55 0.12
C ARG A 18 -12.70 14.65 -0.07
N PRO A 19 -13.82 14.95 0.59
CA PRO A 19 -15.02 14.15 0.43
C PRO A 19 -15.51 14.25 -1.01
N VAL A 20 -15.98 13.13 -1.56
CA VAL A 20 -16.51 13.06 -2.93
C VAL A 20 -17.77 13.92 -3.06
N GLU A 21 -18.57 13.94 -2.00
CA GLU A 21 -19.73 14.82 -1.87
C GLU A 21 -19.51 15.87 -0.77
N PRO A 22 -19.95 17.14 -0.96
CA PRO A 22 -19.83 18.16 0.07
C PRO A 22 -20.56 17.76 1.35
N VAL A 23 -19.84 17.78 2.47
CA VAL A 23 -20.39 17.45 3.79
C VAL A 23 -20.17 18.62 4.75
N SER A 24 -21.19 18.92 5.55
CA SER A 24 -21.10 19.92 6.61
C SER A 24 -20.90 19.22 7.95
N LEU A 25 -19.73 19.40 8.54
CA LEU A 25 -19.38 18.88 9.86
C LEU A 25 -19.36 20.03 10.88
N SER A 26 -19.66 19.72 12.13
CA SER A 26 -19.52 20.68 13.24
C SER A 26 -18.05 20.79 13.65
N PRO A 27 -17.61 21.91 14.24
CA PRO A 27 -16.20 22.11 14.62
C PRO A 27 -15.61 21.01 15.53
N ASP A 28 -16.43 20.38 16.37
CA ASP A 28 -16.02 19.31 17.28
C ASP A 28 -16.41 17.89 16.79
N SER A 29 -16.76 17.77 15.51
CA SER A 29 -17.11 16.47 14.92
C SER A 29 -15.90 15.54 14.92
N ARG A 30 -16.04 14.39 15.59
CA ARG A 30 -15.04 13.31 15.56
C ARG A 30 -15.29 12.41 14.37
N VAL A 31 -14.24 12.15 13.59
CA VAL A 31 -14.28 11.23 12.44
C VAL A 31 -13.42 10.01 12.71
N ARG A 32 -13.80 8.87 12.14
CA ARG A 32 -13.02 7.64 12.15
C ARG A 32 -12.69 7.30 10.70
N LEU A 33 -11.40 7.16 10.39
CA LEU A 33 -10.95 6.77 9.08
C LEU A 33 -10.93 5.24 8.99
N VAL A 34 -11.48 4.70 7.92
CA VAL A 34 -11.40 3.29 7.54
C VAL A 34 -10.75 3.26 6.17
N VAL A 35 -9.52 2.75 6.10
CA VAL A 35 -8.81 2.56 4.83
C VAL A 35 -9.21 1.19 4.32
N LEU A 36 -9.95 1.16 3.21
CA LEU A 36 -10.26 -0.09 2.52
C LEU A 36 -9.04 -0.48 1.67
N PRO A 37 -8.54 -1.72 1.76
CA PRO A 37 -7.51 -2.19 0.83
C PRO A 37 -8.08 -2.18 -0.59
N GLU A 38 -7.31 -1.69 -1.57
CA GLU A 38 -7.72 -1.74 -2.97
C GLU A 38 -7.88 -3.21 -3.36
N GLU A 39 -9.12 -3.64 -3.65
CA GLU A 39 -9.34 -4.97 -4.21
C GLU A 39 -8.60 -5.04 -5.56
N PRO A 40 -7.88 -6.14 -5.85
CA PRO A 40 -7.15 -6.25 -7.09
C PRO A 40 -8.14 -6.12 -8.26
N ARG A 41 -8.06 -5.00 -9.00
CA ARG A 41 -8.90 -4.77 -10.17
C ARG A 41 -8.72 -5.94 -11.14
N GLN A 42 -9.70 -6.82 -11.19
CA GLN A 42 -9.79 -7.81 -12.25
C GLN A 42 -10.19 -7.06 -13.52
N SER A 43 -9.20 -6.68 -14.34
CA SER A 43 -9.45 -6.19 -15.69
C SER A 43 -10.24 -7.25 -16.48
N PRO A 44 -11.31 -6.87 -17.19
CA PRO A 44 -12.07 -7.82 -17.98
C PRO A 44 -11.35 -8.14 -19.29
N GLU A 45 -11.18 -9.44 -19.50
CA GLU A 45 -11.10 -10.18 -20.77
C GLU A 45 -9.85 -10.07 -21.65
N GLU A 46 -9.09 -11.18 -21.77
CA GLU A 46 -8.88 -11.77 -23.10
C GLU A 46 -8.68 -13.30 -23.01
N THR A 47 -9.32 -14.00 -23.95
CA THR A 47 -9.55 -15.45 -24.02
C THR A 47 -8.37 -16.18 -24.70
N THR A 48 -8.22 -17.47 -24.39
CA THR A 48 -7.76 -18.59 -25.27
C THR A 48 -6.37 -19.20 -25.04
N HIS A 49 -6.41 -20.42 -24.47
CA HIS A 49 -5.58 -21.64 -24.62
C HIS A 49 -4.04 -21.55 -24.79
N GLY A 50 -3.33 -22.23 -23.88
CA GLY A 50 -1.96 -22.71 -24.10
C GLY A 50 -1.40 -23.44 -22.87
N GLU A 51 -1.36 -24.76 -22.92
CA GLU A 51 -0.70 -25.64 -21.95
C GLU A 51 0.85 -25.55 -22.06
N PRO A 52 1.60 -26.24 -21.20
CA PRO A 52 2.30 -25.72 -20.03
C PRO A 52 3.69 -25.15 -20.37
N ASN A 53 4.00 -23.91 -19.97
CA ASN A 53 5.38 -23.44 -20.07
C ASN A 53 5.77 -22.53 -18.91
N ARG A 54 6.90 -22.90 -18.29
CA ARG A 54 7.71 -22.20 -17.29
C ARG A 54 7.08 -20.90 -16.79
N ARG A 55 6.57 -20.94 -15.55
CA ARG A 55 6.13 -19.78 -14.78
C ARG A 55 7.25 -18.76 -14.72
N HIS A 56 7.31 -17.90 -15.73
CA HIS A 56 8.15 -16.73 -15.77
C HIS A 56 7.49 -15.77 -14.79
N HIS A 57 7.98 -15.75 -13.55
CA HIS A 57 7.51 -14.82 -12.55
C HIS A 57 7.95 -13.43 -13.01
N ASP A 58 7.10 -12.73 -13.75
CA ASP A 58 7.33 -11.36 -14.21
C ASP A 58 7.12 -10.35 -13.06
N LEU A 59 7.59 -10.69 -11.86
CA LEU A 59 7.58 -9.82 -10.69
C LEU A 59 8.68 -8.76 -10.79
N ASP A 60 9.69 -8.99 -11.63
CA ASP A 60 10.78 -8.06 -11.94
C ASP A 60 10.28 -6.74 -12.56
N LYS A 61 9.07 -6.74 -13.14
CA LYS A 61 8.41 -5.54 -13.68
C LYS A 61 7.55 -4.80 -12.65
N LEU A 62 7.18 -5.46 -11.55
CA LEU A 62 6.36 -4.88 -10.49
C LEU A 62 7.21 -4.24 -9.39
N PHE A 63 8.41 -4.79 -9.16
CA PHE A 63 9.39 -4.27 -8.24
C PHE A 63 10.65 -4.03 -9.05
N GLY A 64 11.01 -2.76 -9.25
CA GLY A 64 12.23 -2.41 -9.98
C GLY A 64 13.41 -3.23 -9.44
N THR A 65 14.07 -3.97 -10.31
CA THR A 65 15.23 -4.77 -9.89
C THR A 65 16.32 -3.83 -9.44
N TRP A 66 16.82 -4.04 -8.23
CA TRP A 66 18.00 -3.32 -7.77
C TRP A 66 19.16 -3.67 -8.68
N SER A 67 19.93 -2.65 -9.07
CA SER A 67 21.20 -2.90 -9.70
C SER A 67 22.12 -3.62 -8.71
N ALA A 68 23.13 -4.33 -9.23
CA ALA A 68 24.15 -4.93 -8.37
C ALA A 68 24.88 -3.89 -7.51
N GLU A 69 24.94 -2.64 -7.98
CA GLU A 69 25.51 -1.49 -7.28
C GLU A 69 24.62 -1.06 -6.11
N ASP A 70 23.31 -0.88 -6.34
CA ASP A 70 22.34 -0.52 -5.28
C ASP A 70 22.27 -1.58 -4.18
N LEU A 71 22.34 -2.86 -4.57
CA LEU A 71 22.37 -3.96 -3.62
C LEU A 71 23.63 -3.92 -2.75
N ALA A 72 24.80 -3.67 -3.34
CA ALA A 72 26.06 -3.58 -2.61
C ALA A 72 26.08 -2.38 -1.66
N GLU A 73 25.55 -1.23 -2.09
CA GLU A 73 25.44 -0.04 -1.24
C GLU A 73 24.52 -0.29 -0.03
N PHE A 74 23.37 -0.91 -0.26
CA PHE A 74 22.43 -1.26 0.81
C PHE A 74 23.01 -2.31 1.78
N GLU A 75 23.69 -3.34 1.27
CA GLU A 75 24.33 -4.36 2.12
C GLU A 75 25.42 -3.74 3.00
N ALA A 76 26.25 -2.85 2.45
CA ALA A 76 27.24 -2.11 3.23
C ALA A 76 26.59 -1.21 4.29
N ALA A 77 25.48 -0.53 3.95
CA ALA A 77 24.75 0.33 4.89
C ALA A 77 24.10 -0.48 6.03
N THR A 78 23.67 -1.71 5.78
CA THR A 78 23.00 -2.58 6.76
C THR A 78 23.95 -3.47 7.55
N GLU A 79 25.24 -3.48 7.25
CA GLU A 79 26.22 -4.28 7.98
C GLU A 79 26.32 -3.87 9.46
N TRP A 80 26.18 -2.58 9.75
CA TRP A 80 26.19 -2.04 11.11
C TRP A 80 24.95 -2.39 11.92
N THR A 81 23.78 -2.48 11.27
CA THR A 81 22.52 -2.80 11.95
C THR A 81 22.40 -4.29 12.27
N ARG A 82 23.07 -5.16 11.50
CA ARG A 82 23.14 -6.62 11.76
C ARG A 82 23.89 -6.98 13.04
N GLN A 83 24.67 -6.06 13.60
CA GLN A 83 25.43 -6.29 14.84
C GLN A 83 24.68 -5.84 16.10
N ILE A 84 23.55 -5.15 15.94
CA ILE A 84 22.72 -4.69 17.06
C ILE A 84 21.99 -5.91 17.61
N GLN A 85 22.32 -6.28 18.86
CA GLN A 85 21.63 -7.39 19.50
C GLN A 85 20.19 -6.95 19.83
N PRO A 86 19.21 -7.86 19.85
CA PRO A 86 17.82 -7.51 20.18
C PRO A 86 17.67 -6.79 21.52
N GLU A 87 18.59 -7.01 22.47
CA GLU A 87 18.61 -6.34 23.77
C GLU A 87 19.01 -4.86 23.70
N ASP A 88 19.63 -4.40 22.60
CA ASP A 88 20.08 -3.02 22.40
C ASP A 88 18.96 -2.10 21.84
N TRP A 89 17.76 -2.62 21.62
CA TRP A 89 16.61 -1.87 21.06
C TRP A 89 15.74 -1.14 22.13
N GLN A 90 16.22 -1.03 23.38
CA GLN A 90 15.52 -0.37 24.49
C GLN A 90 15.37 1.14 24.29
#